data_AF-A0AAE1P3Z5-F1
#
_entry.id   AF-A0AAE1P3Z5-F1
#
_cell.length_a   1.000
_cell.length_b   1.000
_cell.length_c   1.000
_cell.angle_alpha   90.00
_cell.angle_beta   90.00
_cell.angle_gamma   90.00
#
_symmetry.space_group_name_H-M   'P 1'
#
loop_
_entity.id
_entity.type
_entity.pdbx_description
1 polymer ?
#
loop_
_entity_poly.entity_id
_entity_poly.type
_entity_poly.pdbx_seq_one_letter_code
_entity_poly.pdbx_strand_id
1 'polypeptide(L)'
;METCQELRSQASHTVMPSYSSGGGYGFVDKVSDGMTVTVNAVLVTFPSHAFHASFQLSRIVLDSKSPLWQKADLRSTRLKDPERGELLIFKELSWQTLRIEARSTKDPALTPLRLITNQARCRITIKKKLTDCSVVGCRLVLLMDDLLWVLTDSQLTAAFHFMDSLSDLIKLATQQSQKTKAVRKLESLPEFQAQLVQQARGGGGSSGGRGSSTTGSSSSSSKQNHPSVSKMFSKCDVLETSYHFYSERIDLHFCDDPGHSFPTSKSSRSYLSHPTYASCSCVLGMHTPYTCLRWKRYTSSPHMTL
;
A
#
# COMPACT_ATOMS: atom_id res chain seq x y z
N MET A 1 -6.21 19.57 8.54
CA MET A 1 -6.87 18.32 8.96
C MET A 1 -6.20 17.88 10.24
N GLU A 2 -6.97 17.60 11.29
CA GLU A 2 -6.45 17.02 12.53
C GLU A 2 -6.52 15.49 12.47
N THR A 3 -5.54 14.81 13.08
CA THR A 3 -5.61 13.35 13.19
C THR A 3 -6.53 12.98 14.35
N CYS A 4 -7.68 12.39 14.05
CA CYS A 4 -8.62 11.90 15.05
C CYS A 4 -8.07 10.63 15.74
N GLN A 5 -8.32 10.49 17.05
CA GLN A 5 -8.08 9.23 17.77
C GLN A 5 -9.10 8.15 17.39
N GLU A 6 -10.32 8.57 17.07
CA GLU A 6 -11.36 7.69 16.58
C GLU A 6 -11.27 7.57 15.06
N LEU A 7 -11.14 6.32 14.59
CA LEU A 7 -11.17 6.02 13.17
C LEU A 7 -12.57 6.37 12.65
N ARG A 8 -12.63 7.04 11.48
CA ARG A 8 -13.93 7.30 10.85
C ARG A 8 -14.70 5.99 10.71
N SER A 9 -15.93 5.98 11.23
CA SER A 9 -16.89 4.92 10.91
C SER A 9 -17.01 4.90 9.39
N GLN A 10 -16.83 3.72 8.77
CA GLN A 10 -17.10 3.61 7.35
C GLN A 10 -18.58 3.94 7.16
N ALA A 11 -18.87 4.99 6.40
CA ALA A 11 -20.19 5.20 5.87
C ALA A 11 -20.63 3.88 5.22
N SER A 12 -21.80 3.36 5.62
CA SER A 12 -22.43 2.25 4.94
C SER A 12 -22.42 2.59 3.45
N HIS A 13 -21.77 1.76 2.65
CA HIS A 13 -21.72 1.90 1.20
C HIS A 13 -23.10 1.56 0.62
N THR A 14 -24.14 2.33 0.94
CA THR A 14 -25.44 2.29 0.27
C THR A 14 -25.52 3.30 -0.87
N VAL A 15 -24.54 4.20 -1.00
CA VAL A 15 -24.49 5.15 -2.12
C VAL A 15 -23.41 4.70 -3.09
N MET A 16 -23.83 4.08 -4.19
CA MET A 16 -22.95 3.90 -5.35
C MET A 16 -22.38 5.27 -5.74
N PRO A 17 -21.06 5.40 -5.94
CA PRO A 17 -20.51 6.65 -6.42
C PRO A 17 -21.22 7.04 -7.72
N SER A 18 -21.60 8.31 -7.88
CA SER A 18 -22.32 8.78 -9.07
C SER A 18 -21.57 8.59 -10.39
N TYR A 19 -20.26 8.32 -10.34
CA TYR A 19 -19.43 7.96 -11.50
C TYR A 19 -19.36 6.45 -11.79
N SER A 20 -19.86 5.61 -10.87
CA SER A 20 -19.94 4.17 -11.07
C SER A 20 -21.13 3.91 -11.97
N SER A 21 -20.89 3.36 -13.16
CA SER A 21 -21.94 3.07 -14.16
C SER A 21 -22.89 1.93 -13.75
N GLY A 22 -22.95 1.55 -12.47
CA GLY A 22 -23.79 0.45 -11.98
C GLY A 22 -23.49 -0.90 -12.64
N GLY A 23 -22.33 -1.04 -13.29
CA GLY A 23 -21.96 -2.17 -14.13
C GLY A 23 -20.46 -2.46 -14.11
N GLY A 24 -20.05 -3.55 -14.76
CA GLY A 24 -18.66 -4.01 -14.78
C GLY A 24 -17.67 -3.05 -15.44
N TYR A 25 -16.39 -3.43 -15.38
CA TYR A 25 -15.22 -2.63 -15.77
C TYR A 25 -15.40 -1.84 -17.06
N GLY A 26 -15.72 -0.55 -16.91
CA GLY A 26 -16.23 0.32 -17.95
C GLY A 26 -15.21 1.31 -18.51
N PHE A 27 -15.70 2.34 -19.20
CA PHE A 27 -14.85 3.40 -19.74
C PHE A 27 -14.22 4.26 -18.64
N VAL A 28 -15.00 4.66 -17.64
CA VAL A 28 -14.53 5.49 -16.51
C VAL A 28 -13.42 4.77 -15.74
N ASP A 29 -13.55 3.46 -15.53
CA ASP A 29 -12.51 2.65 -14.89
C ASP A 29 -11.24 2.59 -15.73
N LYS A 30 -11.35 2.43 -17.05
CA LYS A 30 -10.20 2.47 -17.96
C LYS A 30 -9.50 3.82 -17.95
N VAL A 31 -10.25 4.92 -17.82
CA VAL A 31 -9.70 6.28 -17.74
C VAL A 31 -8.98 6.47 -16.41
N SER A 32 -9.63 6.17 -15.28
CA SER A 32 -9.01 6.31 -13.95
C SER A 32 -7.76 5.43 -13.79
N ASP A 33 -7.80 4.19 -14.26
CA ASP A 33 -6.64 3.29 -14.27
C ASP A 33 -5.58 3.69 -15.30
N GLY A 34 -5.95 4.44 -16.33
CA GLY A 34 -5.04 4.94 -17.37
C GLY A 34 -4.41 6.30 -17.06
N MET A 35 -4.93 7.03 -16.07
CA MET A 35 -4.52 8.38 -15.75
C MET A 35 -3.06 8.43 -15.27
N THR A 36 -2.34 9.44 -15.77
CA THR A 36 -1.02 9.83 -15.27
C THR A 36 -1.17 11.13 -14.48
N VAL A 37 -0.54 11.19 -13.31
CA VAL A 37 -0.60 12.35 -12.41
C VAL A 37 0.82 12.83 -12.13
N THR A 38 1.04 14.13 -12.27
CA THR A 38 2.32 14.76 -11.94
C THR A 38 2.05 15.88 -10.95
N VAL A 39 2.77 15.88 -9.83
CA VAL A 39 2.63 16.88 -8.77
C VAL A 39 4.00 17.40 -8.39
N ASN A 40 4.17 18.72 -8.40
CA ASN A 40 5.46 19.33 -8.10
C ASN A 40 5.85 19.17 -6.64
N ALA A 41 4.92 19.41 -5.72
CA ALA A 41 5.16 19.28 -4.30
C ALA A 41 3.85 18.95 -3.58
N VAL A 42 3.95 18.08 -2.57
CA VAL A 42 2.87 17.80 -1.62
C VAL A 42 3.43 17.97 -0.23
N LEU A 43 2.74 18.74 0.60
CA LEU A 43 3.00 18.85 2.03
C LEU A 43 1.75 18.38 2.75
N VAL A 44 1.88 17.32 3.55
CA VAL A 44 0.83 16.84 4.44
C VAL A 44 1.29 17.05 5.87
N THR A 45 0.45 17.69 6.67
CA THR A 45 0.69 17.90 8.09
C THR A 45 -0.33 17.10 8.89
N PHE A 46 0.16 16.32 9.83
CA PHE A 46 -0.59 15.47 10.74
C PHE A 46 -0.42 16.01 12.17
N PRO A 47 -1.28 16.95 12.60
CA PRO A 47 -1.33 17.34 13.99
C PRO A 47 -2.11 16.28 14.78
N SER A 48 -1.40 15.60 15.68
CA SER A 48 -1.94 14.66 16.66
C SER A 48 -1.74 15.19 18.08
N HIS A 49 -2.48 14.64 19.03
CA HIS A 49 -2.34 14.95 20.45
C HIS A 49 -0.97 14.51 21.01
N ALA A 50 -0.35 13.47 20.44
CA ALA A 50 0.93 12.95 20.91
C ALA A 50 2.14 13.47 20.12
N PHE A 51 1.95 13.84 18.85
CA PHE A 51 3.01 14.32 17.98
C PHE A 51 2.45 15.18 16.87
N HIS A 52 3.31 15.99 16.28
CA HIS A 52 3.01 16.71 15.06
C HIS A 52 3.96 16.21 13.97
N ALA A 53 3.42 15.50 12.98
CA ALA A 53 4.20 14.99 11.87
C ALA A 53 3.97 15.81 10.61
N SER A 54 4.98 15.91 9.76
CA SER A 54 4.88 16.48 8.43
C SER A 54 5.55 15.55 7.42
N PHE A 55 4.91 15.44 6.26
CA PHE A 55 5.33 14.59 5.15
C PHE A 55 5.38 15.48 3.91
N GLN A 56 6.57 15.65 3.36
CA GLN A 56 6.82 16.46 2.19
C GLN A 56 7.39 15.58 1.08
N LEU A 57 6.74 15.59 -0.08
CA LEU A 57 7.18 14.92 -1.30
C LEU A 57 7.37 15.95 -2.41
N SER A 58 8.43 15.79 -3.21
CA SER A 58 8.68 16.63 -4.39
C SER A 58 8.80 15.84 -5.68
N ARG A 59 8.42 16.45 -6.80
CA ARG A 59 8.49 15.91 -8.17
C ARG A 59 7.85 14.52 -8.26
N ILE A 60 6.60 14.44 -7.83
CA ILE A 60 5.82 13.22 -7.82
C ILE A 60 5.33 12.94 -9.23
N VAL A 61 5.54 11.72 -9.72
CA VAL A 61 4.96 11.21 -10.96
C VAL A 61 4.33 9.85 -10.68
N LEU A 62 3.04 9.73 -10.97
CA LEU A 62 2.30 8.48 -10.91
C LEU A 62 1.84 8.13 -12.33
N ASP A 63 2.36 7.05 -12.91
CA ASP A 63 1.97 6.61 -14.25
C ASP A 63 1.66 5.11 -14.31
N SER A 64 1.02 4.68 -15.40
CA SER A 64 0.70 3.28 -15.66
C SER A 64 1.85 2.60 -16.40
N LYS A 65 2.25 1.41 -15.95
CA LYS A 65 3.33 0.62 -16.56
C LYS A 65 2.82 -0.72 -17.07
N SER A 66 3.62 -1.37 -17.91
CA SER A 66 3.39 -2.77 -18.29
C SER A 66 3.66 -3.72 -17.11
N PRO A 67 3.27 -5.01 -17.20
CA PRO A 67 3.62 -6.02 -16.20
C PRO A 67 5.13 -6.17 -15.96
N LEU A 68 5.95 -5.74 -16.92
CA LEU A 68 7.42 -5.74 -16.86
C LEU A 68 7.98 -4.40 -16.35
N TRP A 69 7.12 -3.53 -15.82
CA TRP A 69 7.49 -2.20 -15.29
C TRP A 69 8.10 -1.25 -16.33
N GLN A 70 7.69 -1.39 -17.59
CA GLN A 70 8.11 -0.54 -18.70
C GLN A 70 7.01 0.43 -19.11
N LYS A 71 7.39 1.57 -19.69
CA LYS A 71 6.43 2.48 -20.31
C LYS A 71 5.85 1.82 -21.57
N ALA A 72 4.53 1.82 -21.70
CA ALA A 72 3.85 1.16 -22.80
C ALA A 72 2.47 1.80 -23.08
N ASP A 73 1.81 1.37 -24.15
CA ASP A 73 0.42 1.76 -24.45
C ASP A 73 -0.50 1.34 -23.28
N LEU A 74 -1.44 2.20 -22.90
CA LEU A 74 -2.42 1.95 -21.83
C LEU A 74 -3.16 0.62 -21.96
N ARG A 75 -3.36 0.10 -23.18
CA ARG A 75 -3.98 -1.23 -23.38
C ARG A 75 -3.11 -2.36 -22.83
N SER A 76 -1.79 -2.20 -22.86
CA SER A 76 -0.79 -3.15 -22.36
C SER A 76 -0.40 -2.95 -20.89
N THR A 77 -0.86 -1.88 -20.24
CA THR A 77 -0.64 -1.63 -18.80
C THR A 77 -1.67 -2.31 -17.89
N ARG A 78 -2.53 -3.15 -18.47
CA ARG A 78 -3.63 -3.86 -17.83
C ARG A 78 -3.63 -5.31 -18.28
N LEU A 79 -3.77 -6.23 -17.34
CA LEU A 79 -3.81 -7.64 -17.64
C LEU A 79 -5.13 -8.22 -17.15
N LYS A 80 -6.01 -8.57 -18.10
CA LYS A 80 -7.33 -9.11 -17.82
C LYS A 80 -7.29 -10.64 -17.88
N ASP A 81 -7.93 -11.28 -16.92
CA ASP A 81 -8.27 -12.69 -16.96
C ASP A 81 -9.81 -12.82 -16.96
N PRO A 82 -10.42 -13.00 -18.15
CA PRO A 82 -11.87 -13.16 -18.27
C PRO A 82 -12.39 -14.44 -17.62
N GLU A 83 -11.58 -15.51 -17.51
CA GLU A 83 -12.01 -16.76 -16.91
C GLU A 83 -12.16 -16.61 -15.39
N ARG A 84 -11.25 -15.85 -14.77
CA ARG A 84 -11.33 -15.51 -13.34
C ARG A 84 -12.24 -14.32 -13.04
N GLY A 85 -12.56 -13.51 -14.04
CA GLY A 85 -13.28 -12.26 -13.85
C GLY A 85 -12.43 -11.20 -13.12
N GLU A 86 -11.11 -11.22 -13.33
CA GLU A 86 -10.15 -10.40 -12.59
C GLU A 86 -9.27 -9.56 -13.53
N LEU A 87 -8.71 -8.48 -12.99
CA LEU A 87 -7.86 -7.54 -13.69
C LEU A 87 -6.69 -7.14 -12.79
N LEU A 88 -5.48 -7.12 -13.37
CA LEU A 88 -4.28 -6.54 -12.77
C LEU A 88 -3.94 -5.21 -13.44
N ILE A 89 -3.61 -4.22 -12.61
CA ILE A 89 -3.17 -2.89 -13.01
C ILE A 89 -1.81 -2.63 -12.38
N PHE A 90 -0.90 -2.01 -13.13
CA PHE A 90 0.46 -1.73 -12.68
C PHE A 90 0.68 -0.21 -12.71
N LYS A 91 0.98 0.36 -11.54
CA LYS A 91 1.23 1.78 -11.34
C LYS A 91 2.62 1.98 -10.75
N GLU A 92 3.37 2.94 -11.26
CA GLU A 92 4.64 3.35 -10.66
C GLU A 92 4.49 4.78 -10.14
N LEU A 93 4.67 4.93 -8.84
CA LEU A 93 4.79 6.22 -8.18
C LEU A 93 6.28 6.51 -8.01
N SER A 94 6.77 7.63 -8.52
CA SER A 94 8.15 8.08 -8.32
C SER A 94 8.18 9.48 -7.76
N TRP A 95 9.20 9.78 -6.96
CA TRP A 95 9.44 11.11 -6.39
C TRP A 95 10.93 11.38 -6.31
N GLN A 96 11.31 12.66 -6.28
CA GLN A 96 12.72 13.06 -6.20
C GLN A 96 13.22 13.20 -4.76
N THR A 97 12.38 13.74 -3.87
CA THR A 97 12.73 13.85 -2.46
C THR A 97 11.53 13.53 -1.60
N LEU A 98 11.79 12.88 -0.48
CA LEU A 98 10.83 12.64 0.59
C LEU A 98 11.44 13.15 1.89
N ARG A 99 10.69 13.96 2.62
CA ARG A 99 11.05 14.44 3.95
C ARG A 99 9.91 14.12 4.91
N ILE A 100 10.26 13.41 5.97
CA ILE A 100 9.39 13.12 7.10
C ILE A 100 9.99 13.82 8.31
N GLU A 101 9.17 14.60 9.00
CA GLU A 101 9.54 15.21 10.27
C GLU A 101 8.46 14.91 11.30
N ALA A 102 8.85 14.48 12.50
CA ALA A 102 7.94 14.25 13.61
C ALA A 102 8.49 14.93 14.86
N ARG A 103 7.64 15.68 15.56
CA ARG A 103 7.96 16.32 16.84
C ARG A 103 6.95 15.90 17.89
N SER A 104 7.39 15.68 19.12
CA SER A 104 6.49 15.39 20.24
C SER A 104 5.71 16.66 20.60
N THR A 105 4.41 16.52 20.86
CA THR A 105 3.58 17.63 21.38
C THR A 105 3.45 17.57 22.89
N LYS A 106 3.72 16.42 23.51
CA LYS A 106 3.66 16.21 24.97
C LYS A 106 4.93 16.61 25.68
N ASP A 107 6.07 16.36 25.02
CA ASP A 107 7.39 16.65 25.57
C ASP A 107 8.18 17.47 24.55
N PRO A 108 8.22 18.81 24.69
CA PRO A 108 8.99 19.67 23.81
C PRO A 108 10.51 19.50 23.99
N ALA A 109 10.97 18.81 25.03
CA ALA A 109 12.39 18.50 25.22
C ALA A 109 12.86 17.33 24.33
N LEU A 110 11.94 16.49 23.82
CA LEU A 110 12.29 15.45 22.86
C LEU A 110 12.73 16.07 21.53
N THR A 111 13.89 15.61 21.04
CA THR A 111 14.43 16.07 19.77
C THR A 111 13.52 15.66 18.60
N PRO A 112 13.28 16.56 17.62
CA PRO A 112 12.49 16.20 16.45
C PRO A 112 13.17 15.09 15.63
N LEU A 113 12.38 14.09 15.24
CA LEU A 113 12.78 13.05 14.33
C LEU A 113 12.70 13.58 12.90
N ARG A 114 13.78 13.44 12.13
CA ARG A 114 13.81 13.84 10.72
C ARG A 114 14.37 12.69 9.90
N LEU A 115 13.66 12.36 8.83
CA LEU A 115 14.12 11.44 7.81
C LEU A 115 14.00 12.14 6.47
N ILE A 116 15.11 12.22 5.73
CA ILE A 116 15.12 12.72 4.36
C ILE A 116 15.63 11.59 3.50
N THR A 117 14.85 11.23 2.50
CA THR A 117 15.25 10.25 1.50
C THR A 117 15.34 10.89 0.14
N ASN A 118 16.22 10.31 -0.68
CA ASN A 118 16.47 10.72 -2.05
C ASN A 118 15.34 10.26 -2.98
N GLN A 119 15.65 10.21 -4.27
CA GLN A 119 14.75 9.72 -5.29
C GLN A 119 14.40 8.25 -5.00
N ALA A 120 13.11 7.95 -5.08
CA ALA A 120 12.64 6.59 -4.92
C ALA A 120 11.41 6.36 -5.78
N ARG A 121 11.07 5.07 -5.93
CA ARG A 121 9.88 4.65 -6.66
C ARG A 121 9.15 3.57 -5.91
N CYS A 122 7.83 3.66 -5.88
CA CYS A 122 6.92 2.66 -5.38
C CYS A 122 6.16 2.03 -6.55
N ARG A 123 6.34 0.73 -6.72
CA ARG A 123 5.65 -0.09 -7.69
C ARG A 123 4.40 -0.69 -7.05
N ILE A 124 3.25 -0.43 -7.63
CA ILE A 124 1.94 -0.81 -7.10
C ILE A 124 1.27 -1.72 -8.13
N THR A 125 1.06 -2.98 -7.77
CA THR A 125 0.20 -3.91 -8.51
C THR A 125 -1.14 -3.99 -7.82
N ILE A 126 -2.22 -3.66 -8.52
CA ILE A 126 -3.59 -3.66 -7.99
C ILE A 126 -4.38 -4.75 -8.69
N LYS A 127 -4.96 -5.65 -7.90
CA LYS A 127 -5.89 -6.67 -8.37
C LYS A 127 -7.33 -6.23 -8.11
N LYS A 128 -8.14 -6.15 -9.17
CA LYS A 128 -9.55 -5.77 -9.12
C LYS A 128 -10.44 -6.87 -9.71
N LYS A 129 -11.69 -6.96 -9.25
CA LYS A 129 -12.73 -7.73 -9.96
C LYS A 129 -13.23 -6.96 -11.17
N LEU A 130 -13.58 -7.67 -12.24
CA LEU A 130 -14.14 -7.08 -13.46
C LEU A 130 -15.64 -6.73 -13.31
N THR A 131 -16.35 -7.33 -12.36
CA THR A 131 -17.80 -7.16 -12.19
C THR A 131 -18.20 -5.88 -11.49
N ASP A 132 -17.42 -5.45 -10.50
CA ASP A 132 -17.74 -4.31 -9.62
C ASP A 132 -16.54 -3.39 -9.39
N CYS A 133 -15.40 -3.65 -10.07
CA CYS A 133 -14.15 -2.92 -9.91
C CYS A 133 -13.60 -2.89 -8.48
N SER A 134 -14.09 -3.76 -7.59
CA SER A 134 -13.64 -3.84 -6.20
C SER A 134 -12.20 -4.32 -6.13
N VAL A 135 -11.41 -3.71 -5.26
CA VAL A 135 -10.00 -4.08 -5.05
C VAL A 135 -9.95 -5.36 -4.21
N VAL A 136 -9.41 -6.42 -4.81
CA VAL A 136 -9.20 -7.73 -4.16
C VAL A 136 -7.92 -7.71 -3.32
N GLY A 137 -6.85 -7.13 -3.86
CA GLY A 137 -5.57 -7.03 -3.19
C GLY A 137 -4.61 -6.10 -3.90
N CYS A 138 -3.54 -5.71 -3.19
CA CYS A 138 -2.47 -4.91 -3.76
C CYS A 138 -1.09 -5.39 -3.32
N ARG A 139 -0.11 -5.32 -4.22
CA ARG A 139 1.31 -5.52 -3.91
C ARG A 139 2.00 -4.17 -4.05
N LEU A 140 2.56 -3.67 -2.97
CA LEU A 140 3.36 -2.44 -2.95
C LEU A 140 4.82 -2.81 -2.80
N VAL A 141 5.67 -2.29 -3.67
CA VAL A 141 7.11 -2.52 -3.66
C VAL A 141 7.81 -1.18 -3.69
N LEU A 142 8.32 -0.75 -2.56
CA LEU A 142 9.15 0.44 -2.42
C LEU A 142 10.59 0.10 -2.81
N LEU A 143 11.11 0.81 -3.80
CA LEU A 143 12.47 0.71 -4.31
C LEU A 143 13.18 2.03 -4.02
N MET A 144 14.27 1.94 -3.27
CA MET A 144 15.18 3.03 -2.96
C MET A 144 16.60 2.61 -3.33
N ASP A 145 17.45 3.55 -3.73
CA ASP A 145 18.85 3.23 -4.00
C ASP A 145 19.59 3.18 -2.64
N ASP A 146 19.69 4.33 -1.98
CA ASP A 146 20.34 4.50 -0.69
C ASP A 146 19.39 5.10 0.35
N LEU A 147 19.36 4.49 1.54
CA LEU A 147 18.73 5.05 2.74
C LEU A 147 19.82 5.42 3.74
N LEU A 148 20.16 6.70 3.81
CA LEU A 148 21.01 7.25 4.86
C LEU A 148 20.13 7.85 5.96
N TRP A 149 20.26 7.33 7.17
CA TRP A 149 19.60 7.92 8.33
C TRP A 149 20.60 8.16 9.45
N VAL A 150 20.78 9.44 9.77
CA VAL A 150 21.62 9.89 10.88
C VAL A 150 20.70 10.23 12.05
N LEU A 151 20.95 9.60 13.19
CA LEU A 151 20.16 9.75 14.41
C LEU A 151 21.09 9.99 15.60
N THR A 152 20.69 10.89 16.50
CA THR A 152 21.30 10.97 17.83
C THR A 152 20.61 10.03 18.83
N ASP A 153 21.22 9.80 20.00
CA ASP A 153 20.62 8.97 21.06
C ASP A 153 19.25 9.51 21.52
N SER A 154 19.14 10.82 21.73
CA SER A 154 17.85 11.46 22.03
C SER A 154 16.83 11.28 20.90
N GLN A 155 17.26 11.34 19.63
CA GLN A 155 16.36 11.12 18.50
C GLN A 155 15.91 9.65 18.39
N LEU A 156 16.77 8.70 18.75
CA LEU A 156 16.43 7.29 18.78
C LEU A 156 15.40 7.01 19.90
N THR A 157 15.60 7.59 21.08
CA THR A 157 14.63 7.51 22.18
C THR A 157 13.29 8.14 21.79
N ALA A 158 13.32 9.32 21.15
CA ALA A 158 12.12 9.94 20.59
C ALA A 158 11.43 9.03 19.55
N ALA A 159 12.20 8.37 18.67
CA ALA A 159 11.67 7.41 17.70
C ALA A 159 10.92 6.25 18.37
N PHE A 160 11.44 5.71 19.48
CA PHE A 160 10.73 4.68 20.26
C PHE A 160 9.41 5.21 20.83
N HIS A 161 9.39 6.40 21.42
CA HIS A 161 8.15 7.02 21.93
C HIS A 161 7.12 7.29 20.80
N PHE A 162 7.60 7.67 19.62
CA PHE A 162 6.73 7.85 18.45
C PHE A 162 6.15 6.52 17.96
N MET A 163 6.97 5.47 17.88
CA MET A 163 6.51 4.12 17.49
C MET A 163 5.47 3.58 18.46
N ASP A 164 5.68 3.75 19.76
CA ASP A 164 4.73 3.32 20.79
C ASP A 164 3.39 4.04 20.64
N SER A 165 3.43 5.38 20.48
CA SER A 165 2.24 6.21 20.25
C SER A 165 1.48 5.85 18.96
N LEU A 166 2.19 5.41 17.91
CA LEU A 166 1.58 4.95 16.65
C LEU A 166 1.05 3.52 16.75
N SER A 167 1.65 2.68 17.60
CA SER A 167 1.33 1.25 17.67
C SER A 167 -0.14 1.01 18.00
N ASP A 168 -0.70 1.78 18.93
CA ASP A 168 -2.09 1.65 19.35
C ASP A 168 -3.06 2.06 18.24
N LEU A 169 -2.75 3.14 17.52
CA LEU A 169 -3.53 3.57 16.36
C LEU A 169 -3.49 2.53 15.24
N ILE A 170 -2.33 1.92 14.98
CA ILE A 170 -2.17 0.86 13.99
C ILE A 170 -2.95 -0.40 14.39
N LYS A 171 -2.92 -0.79 15.67
CA LYS A 171 -3.70 -1.93 16.19
C LYS A 171 -5.19 -1.71 15.96
N LEU A 172 -5.71 -0.53 16.34
CA LEU A 172 -7.12 -0.17 16.13
C LEU A 172 -7.50 -0.19 14.65
N ALA A 173 -6.66 0.39 13.79
CA ALA A 173 -6.90 0.40 12.33
C ALA A 173 -6.90 -1.01 11.74
N THR A 174 -6.01 -1.88 12.22
CA THR A 174 -5.92 -3.27 11.79
C THR A 174 -7.16 -4.05 12.22
N GLN A 175 -7.60 -3.90 13.47
CA GLN A 175 -8.82 -4.53 13.97
C GLN A 175 -10.06 -4.05 13.22
N GLN A 176 -10.17 -2.76 12.91
CA GLN A 176 -11.29 -2.25 12.10
C GLN A 176 -11.25 -2.80 10.67
N SER A 177 -10.07 -2.82 10.03
CA SER A 177 -9.91 -3.45 8.72
C SER A 177 -10.27 -4.95 8.77
N GLN A 178 -9.94 -5.67 9.84
CA GLN A 178 -10.34 -7.06 10.03
C GLN A 178 -11.86 -7.20 10.14
N LYS A 179 -12.51 -6.37 10.97
CA LYS A 179 -13.97 -6.34 11.10
C LYS A 179 -14.65 -6.07 9.75
N THR A 180 -14.21 -5.06 9.01
CA THR A 180 -14.75 -4.76 7.66
C THR A 180 -14.55 -5.91 6.69
N LYS A 181 -13.36 -6.52 6.67
CA LYS A 181 -13.08 -7.66 5.78
C LYS A 181 -13.91 -8.89 6.15
N ALA A 182 -14.16 -9.12 7.44
CA ALA A 182 -15.01 -10.20 7.93
C ALA A 182 -16.48 -9.96 7.54
N VAL A 183 -17.00 -8.74 7.72
CA VAL A 183 -18.36 -8.37 7.27
C VAL A 183 -18.53 -8.58 5.77
N ARG A 184 -17.59 -8.07 4.95
CA ARG A 184 -17.65 -8.29 3.49
C ARG A 184 -17.57 -9.76 3.09
N LYS A 185 -16.81 -10.58 3.82
CA LYS A 185 -16.76 -12.03 3.60
C LYS A 185 -18.09 -12.68 3.95
N LEU A 186 -18.70 -12.30 5.08
CA LEU A 186 -20.02 -12.80 5.50
C LEU A 186 -21.12 -12.42 4.50
N GLU A 187 -21.12 -11.17 3.99
CA GLU A 187 -22.06 -10.73 2.94
C GLU A 187 -21.86 -11.46 1.61
N SER A 188 -20.65 -11.92 1.32
CA SER A 188 -20.33 -12.68 0.10
C SER A 188 -20.64 -14.18 0.20
N LEU A 189 -21.06 -14.69 1.38
CA LEU A 189 -21.39 -16.10 1.53
C LEU A 189 -22.71 -16.44 0.83
N PRO A 190 -22.77 -17.58 0.10
CA PRO A 190 -23.97 -18.01 -0.62
C PRO A 190 -25.22 -18.14 0.27
N GLU A 191 -25.06 -18.50 1.54
CA GLU A 191 -26.17 -18.68 2.50
C GLU A 191 -26.90 -17.36 2.81
N PHE A 192 -26.17 -16.24 2.95
CA PHE A 192 -26.77 -14.92 3.18
C PHE A 192 -27.49 -14.40 1.93
N GLN A 193 -26.91 -14.62 0.75
CA GLN A 193 -27.54 -14.29 -0.53
C GLN A 193 -28.78 -15.17 -0.79
N ALA A 194 -28.74 -16.45 -0.41
CA ALA A 194 -29.89 -17.37 -0.50
C ALA A 194 -31.03 -16.95 0.44
N GLN A 195 -30.72 -16.47 1.65
CA GLN A 195 -31.72 -15.96 2.60
C GLN A 195 -32.42 -14.69 2.10
N LEU A 196 -31.69 -13.77 1.46
CA LEU A 196 -32.27 -12.59 0.80
C LEU A 196 -33.21 -12.97 -0.36
N VAL A 197 -32.83 -13.96 -1.16
CA VAL A 197 -33.68 -14.49 -2.25
C VAL A 197 -34.93 -15.19 -1.71
N GLN A 198 -34.84 -15.85 -0.55
CA GLN A 198 -35.99 -16.47 0.12
C GLN A 198 -36.94 -15.45 0.75
N GLN A 199 -36.42 -14.36 1.33
CA GLN A 199 -37.25 -13.25 1.83
C GLN A 199 -37.95 -12.48 0.71
N ALA A 200 -37.31 -12.32 -0.46
CA ALA A 200 -37.93 -11.70 -1.63
C ALA A 200 -39.08 -12.52 -2.24
N ARG A 201 -39.24 -13.80 -1.88
CA ARG A 201 -40.34 -14.68 -2.31
C ARG A 201 -41.54 -14.67 -1.34
N GLY A 202 -41.49 -13.92 -0.25
CA GLY A 202 -42.52 -13.89 0.80
C GLY A 202 -43.65 -12.86 0.62
N GLY A 203 -43.68 -12.07 -0.44
CA GLY A 203 -44.70 -11.03 -0.64
C GLY A 203 -45.07 -10.79 -2.09
N GLY A 204 -46.25 -11.26 -2.52
CA GLY A 204 -46.90 -10.83 -3.76
C GLY A 204 -47.41 -11.98 -4.62
N GLY A 205 -48.72 -12.13 -4.71
CA GLY A 205 -49.41 -13.25 -5.36
C GLY A 205 -49.49 -13.21 -6.89
N SER A 206 -49.89 -14.38 -7.41
CA SER A 206 -50.44 -14.77 -8.72
C SER A 206 -50.47 -13.77 -9.88
N SER A 207 -49.93 -14.20 -11.04
CA SER A 207 -50.74 -14.45 -12.25
C SER A 207 -49.91 -15.19 -13.31
N GLY A 208 -50.57 -16.10 -14.04
CA GLY A 208 -49.96 -17.00 -14.99
C GLY A 208 -49.61 -16.37 -16.35
N GLY A 209 -48.78 -17.08 -17.11
CA GLY A 209 -48.48 -16.77 -18.50
C GLY A 209 -47.79 -17.95 -19.18
N ARG A 210 -48.46 -18.55 -20.16
CA ARG A 210 -47.99 -19.63 -21.05
C ARG A 210 -47.08 -19.07 -22.15
N GLY A 211 -46.26 -19.95 -22.73
CA GLY A 211 -45.56 -19.77 -24.01
C GLY A 211 -44.04 -19.71 -23.83
N SER A 212 -43.20 -20.13 -24.77
CA SER A 212 -43.35 -20.80 -26.05
C SER A 212 -41.95 -21.33 -26.38
N SER A 213 -41.86 -22.50 -26.99
CA SER A 213 -40.61 -23.05 -27.53
C SER A 213 -40.12 -22.19 -28.69
N THR A 214 -38.92 -21.61 -28.56
CA THR A 214 -38.16 -21.10 -29.70
C THR A 214 -36.73 -21.61 -29.65
N THR A 215 -36.43 -22.49 -30.59
CA THR A 215 -35.12 -22.84 -31.10
C THR A 215 -34.41 -21.57 -31.60
N GLY A 216 -33.28 -21.23 -30.96
CA GLY A 216 -32.37 -20.16 -31.36
C GLY A 216 -30.97 -20.71 -31.53
N SER A 217 -30.55 -20.82 -32.78
CA SER A 217 -29.21 -21.14 -33.24
C SER A 217 -28.24 -19.97 -33.05
N SER A 218 -26.94 -20.30 -32.99
CA SER A 218 -25.76 -19.42 -33.08
C SER A 218 -25.51 -18.50 -31.85
N SER A 219 -24.31 -18.37 -31.30
CA SER A 219 -22.99 -18.46 -31.89
C SER A 219 -21.99 -18.96 -30.83
N SER A 220 -21.30 -20.06 -31.13
CA SER A 220 -20.06 -20.43 -30.47
C SER A 220 -18.99 -19.42 -30.86
N SER A 221 -18.98 -18.27 -30.19
CA SER A 221 -17.83 -17.38 -30.23
C SER A 221 -16.64 -18.16 -29.68
N SER A 222 -15.77 -18.58 -30.58
CA SER A 222 -14.50 -19.23 -30.31
C SER A 222 -13.81 -18.53 -29.13
N LYS A 223 -13.84 -19.18 -27.97
CA LYS A 223 -13.00 -18.84 -26.82
C LYS A 223 -11.56 -19.09 -27.28
N GLN A 224 -10.95 -18.10 -27.92
CA GLN A 224 -9.50 -18.03 -28.07
C GLN A 224 -8.93 -17.81 -26.68
N ASN A 225 -8.84 -18.92 -25.93
CA ASN A 225 -8.06 -19.00 -24.74
C ASN A 225 -6.62 -18.79 -25.19
N HIS A 226 -6.03 -17.63 -24.92
CA HIS A 226 -4.64 -17.36 -25.26
C HIS A 226 -3.82 -17.82 -24.04
N PRO A 227 -3.30 -19.07 -24.00
CA PRO A 227 -2.63 -19.61 -22.82
C PRO A 227 -1.46 -18.76 -22.35
N SER A 228 -0.93 -17.85 -23.17
CA SER A 228 0.10 -16.90 -22.74
C SER A 228 -0.41 -15.81 -21.78
N VAL A 229 -1.67 -15.36 -21.91
CA VAL A 229 -2.23 -14.28 -21.09
C VAL A 229 -2.53 -14.80 -19.68
N SER A 230 -3.18 -15.96 -19.56
CA SER A 230 -3.43 -16.59 -18.26
C SER A 230 -2.13 -16.98 -17.55
N LYS A 231 -1.14 -17.51 -18.29
CA LYS A 231 0.21 -17.77 -17.72
C LYS A 231 0.88 -16.49 -17.23
N MET A 232 0.79 -15.38 -17.97
CA MET A 232 1.35 -14.10 -17.55
C MET A 232 0.59 -13.54 -16.34
N PHE A 233 -0.73 -13.71 -16.29
CA PHE A 233 -1.55 -13.30 -15.15
C PHE A 233 -1.10 -14.04 -13.89
N SER A 234 -0.96 -15.37 -13.94
CA SER A 234 -0.49 -16.17 -12.80
C SER A 234 0.89 -15.75 -12.30
N LYS A 235 1.80 -15.30 -13.18
CA LYS A 235 3.12 -14.78 -12.77
C LYS A 235 3.04 -13.47 -11.99
N CYS A 236 2.08 -12.62 -12.33
CA CYS A 236 1.91 -11.31 -11.71
C CYS A 236 0.86 -11.30 -10.60
N ASP A 237 0.14 -12.41 -10.40
CA ASP A 237 -1.02 -12.48 -9.53
C ASP A 237 -0.71 -12.05 -8.10
N VAL A 238 -1.71 -11.42 -7.48
CA VAL A 238 -1.65 -10.89 -6.12
C VAL A 238 -2.66 -11.68 -5.31
N LEU A 239 -2.19 -12.77 -4.70
CA LEU A 239 -3.02 -13.64 -3.86
C LEU A 239 -3.39 -12.95 -2.54
N GLU A 240 -2.44 -12.20 -1.98
CA GLU A 240 -2.64 -11.42 -0.77
C GLU A 240 -2.00 -10.04 -0.87
N THR A 241 -2.53 -9.12 -0.06
CA THR A 241 -1.97 -7.79 0.03
C THR A 241 -0.59 -7.86 0.69
N SER A 242 0.44 -7.32 0.05
CA SER A 242 1.81 -7.40 0.55
C SER A 242 2.58 -6.10 0.32
N TYR A 243 3.55 -5.84 1.20
CA TYR A 243 4.38 -4.65 1.18
C TYR A 243 5.84 -5.07 1.18
N HIS A 244 6.64 -4.50 0.29
CA HIS A 244 8.04 -4.87 0.14
C HIS A 244 8.88 -3.61 0.09
N PHE A 245 10.05 -3.69 0.70
CA PHE A 245 11.05 -2.62 0.71
C PHE A 245 12.38 -3.17 0.22
N TYR A 246 12.91 -2.55 -0.82
CA TYR A 246 14.22 -2.84 -1.40
C TYR A 246 15.07 -1.59 -1.34
N SER A 247 16.27 -1.74 -0.78
CA SER A 247 17.32 -0.73 -0.81
C SER A 247 18.64 -1.42 -1.14
N GLU A 248 19.46 -0.83 -1.99
CA GLU A 248 20.80 -1.36 -2.27
C GLU A 248 21.69 -1.21 -1.03
N ARG A 249 21.62 -0.04 -0.40
CA ARG A 249 22.37 0.30 0.81
C ARG A 249 21.49 0.99 1.85
N ILE A 250 21.62 0.55 3.10
CA ILE A 250 21.04 1.21 4.26
C ILE A 250 22.19 1.57 5.20
N ASP A 251 22.42 2.86 5.36
CA ASP A 251 23.43 3.41 6.25
C ASP A 251 22.74 4.08 7.44
N LEU A 252 22.92 3.49 8.62
CA LEU A 252 22.45 4.06 9.87
C LEU A 252 23.65 4.60 10.64
N HIS A 253 23.62 5.89 10.94
CA HIS A 253 24.65 6.55 11.73
C HIS A 253 24.05 6.97 13.06
N PHE A 254 24.67 6.48 14.13
CA PHE A 254 24.35 6.90 15.48
C PHE A 254 25.39 7.93 15.94
N CYS A 255 24.92 9.11 16.31
CA CYS A 255 25.76 10.18 16.82
C CYS A 255 25.45 10.40 18.31
N ASP A 256 26.48 10.75 19.08
CA ASP A 256 26.26 11.26 20.44
C ASP A 256 25.51 12.60 20.33
N ASP A 257 24.58 12.86 21.26
CA ASP A 257 23.95 14.18 21.33
C ASP A 257 25.02 15.24 21.60
N PRO A 258 24.96 16.41 20.92
CA PRO A 258 25.79 17.54 21.29
C PRO A 258 25.37 17.94 22.71
N GLY A 259 26.18 17.52 23.69
CA GLY A 259 25.82 17.57 25.10
C GLY A 259 25.33 18.94 25.54
N HIS A 260 24.35 18.94 26.45
CA HIS A 260 24.07 20.08 27.31
C HIS A 260 25.39 20.57 27.90
N SER A 261 25.85 21.74 27.45
CA SER A 261 27.00 22.40 28.05
C SER A 261 26.62 22.89 29.45
N PHE A 262 26.88 22.06 30.46
CA PHE A 262 26.96 22.52 31.83
C PHE A 262 28.26 23.31 32.01
N PRO A 263 28.23 24.59 32.44
CA PRO A 263 29.46 25.34 32.64
C PRO A 263 30.02 25.04 34.03
N THR A 264 30.75 23.93 34.22
CA THR A 264 31.63 23.78 35.40
C THR A 264 32.85 22.87 35.13
N SER A 265 34.01 23.52 35.12
CA SER A 265 35.31 23.06 35.65
C SER A 265 35.87 21.67 35.28
N LYS A 266 36.87 21.70 34.38
CA LYS A 266 38.10 20.89 34.36
C LYS A 266 38.00 19.38 34.59
N SER A 267 37.99 18.60 33.51
CA SER A 267 38.91 17.46 33.33
C SER A 267 38.87 17.01 31.87
N SER A 268 39.98 17.23 31.16
CA SER A 268 40.15 16.80 29.78
C SER A 268 40.33 15.28 29.72
N ARG A 269 39.29 14.56 29.32
CA ARG A 269 39.42 13.25 28.65
C ARG A 269 38.64 13.29 27.36
N SER A 270 39.36 13.53 26.27
CA SER A 270 38.91 13.32 24.91
C SER A 270 38.72 11.82 24.69
N TYR A 271 37.50 11.33 24.88
CA TYR A 271 37.09 10.05 24.32
C TYR A 271 36.82 10.28 22.82
N LEU A 272 37.71 9.74 21.98
CA LEU A 272 37.51 9.65 20.55
C LEU A 272 36.41 8.58 20.32
N SER A 273 35.13 8.95 20.38
CA SER A 273 34.04 8.05 20.01
C SER A 273 34.08 7.83 18.50
N HIS A 274 34.37 6.59 18.10
CA HIS A 274 34.31 6.18 16.72
C HIS A 274 32.82 6.01 16.36
N PRO A 275 32.34 6.56 15.22
CA PRO A 275 30.99 6.27 14.77
C PRO A 275 30.84 4.76 14.54
N THR A 276 29.87 4.14 15.20
CA THR A 276 29.51 2.75 14.95
C THR A 276 28.70 2.71 13.66
N TYR A 277 29.33 2.25 12.57
CA TYR A 277 28.68 2.07 11.27
C TYR A 277 27.94 0.73 11.25
N ALA A 278 26.63 0.77 11.02
CA ALA A 278 25.86 -0.41 10.63
C ALA A 278 25.46 -0.26 9.15
N SER A 279 26.19 -0.92 8.26
CA SER A 279 25.83 -1.08 6.84
C SER A 279 25.15 -2.44 6.66
N CYS A 280 23.93 -2.44 6.14
CA CYS A 280 23.20 -3.69 5.87
C CYS A 280 22.47 -3.59 4.52
N SER A 281 22.88 -4.37 3.52
CA SER A 281 22.06 -4.59 2.32
C SER A 281 20.90 -5.53 2.68
N CYS A 282 19.66 -5.04 2.54
CA CYS A 282 18.47 -5.75 3.00
C CYS A 282 17.39 -5.83 1.91
N VAL A 283 16.86 -7.03 1.69
CA VAL A 283 15.55 -7.23 1.07
C VAL A 283 14.55 -7.42 2.21
N LEU A 284 13.71 -6.40 2.46
CA LEU A 284 12.66 -6.46 3.46
C LEU A 284 11.35 -6.87 2.79
N GLY A 285 11.03 -8.16 2.86
CA GLY A 285 9.71 -8.67 2.48
C GLY A 285 8.77 -8.62 3.68
N MET A 286 7.84 -7.67 3.73
CA MET A 286 6.75 -7.69 4.71
C MET A 286 5.59 -8.52 4.15
N HIS A 287 5.67 -9.84 4.37
CA HIS A 287 4.49 -10.70 4.27
C HIS A 287 3.69 -10.56 5.55
N THR A 288 2.47 -10.03 5.47
CA THR A 288 1.47 -10.39 6.49
C THR A 288 1.20 -11.88 6.34
N PRO A 289 1.29 -12.66 7.42
CA PRO A 289 0.21 -12.60 8.40
C PRO A 289 0.77 -12.45 9.82
N TYR A 290 0.30 -11.43 10.54
CA TYR A 290 0.48 -11.25 11.99
C TYR A 290 1.94 -11.07 12.47
N THR A 291 2.27 -9.83 12.88
CA THR A 291 3.40 -9.48 13.76
C THR A 291 4.68 -10.31 13.60
N CYS A 292 5.59 -9.90 12.69
CA CYS A 292 7.04 -9.95 12.87
C CYS A 292 7.73 -9.34 11.64
N LEU A 293 8.64 -8.38 11.83
CA LEU A 293 9.64 -8.00 10.83
C LEU A 293 10.55 -9.22 10.58
N ARG A 294 10.25 -10.05 9.58
CA ARG A 294 11.12 -11.16 9.23
C ARG A 294 12.24 -10.66 8.32
N TRP A 295 13.39 -10.37 8.93
CA TRP A 295 14.64 -10.15 8.20
C TRP A 295 15.04 -11.46 7.50
N LYS A 296 15.03 -11.48 6.17
CA LYS A 296 15.67 -12.54 5.38
C LYS A 296 16.89 -11.95 4.70
N ARG A 297 18.08 -12.31 5.18
CA ARG A 297 19.34 -12.05 4.49
C ARG A 297 19.42 -13.01 3.30
N TYR A 298 19.28 -12.51 2.08
CA TYR A 298 19.66 -13.25 0.89
C TYR A 298 21.13 -12.92 0.59
N THR A 299 22.02 -13.82 0.94
CA THR A 299 23.41 -13.77 0.47
C THR A 299 23.41 -14.16 -0.99
N SER A 300 23.64 -13.20 -1.90
CA SER A 300 24.02 -13.52 -3.28
C SER A 300 25.38 -14.20 -3.24
N SER A 301 25.42 -15.49 -3.54
CA SER A 301 26.68 -16.20 -3.80
C SER A 301 27.28 -15.62 -5.10
N PRO A 302 28.57 -15.25 -5.14
CA PRO A 302 29.19 -14.82 -6.38
C PRO A 302 29.36 -16.04 -7.27
N HIS A 303 28.61 -16.09 -8.37
CA HIS A 303 28.98 -16.94 -9.50
C HIS A 303 30.27 -16.37 -10.10
N MET A 304 31.41 -16.98 -9.78
CA MET A 304 32.60 -16.88 -10.61
C MET A 304 32.32 -17.61 -11.93
N THR A 305 32.45 -16.87 -13.02
CA THR A 305 32.51 -17.37 -14.39
C THR A 305 33.80 -18.16 -14.58
N LEU A 306 33.69 -19.33 -15.20
CA LEU A 306 34.47 -19.75 -16.37
C LEU A 306 33.58 -20.66 -17.21
#